data_AF-A0A0K2RA94-F1
#
_entry.id   AF-A0A0K2RA94-F1
#
_cell.length_a   1.000
_cell.length_b   1.000
_cell.length_c   1.000
_cell.angle_alpha   90.00
_cell.angle_beta   90.00
_cell.angle_gamma   90.00
#
_symmetry.space_group_name_H-M   'P 1'
#
loop_
_entity.id
_entity.type
_entity.pdbx_description
1 polymer ?
#
loop_
_entity_poly.entity_id
_entity_poly.type
_entity_poly.pdbx_seq_one_letter_code
_entity_poly.pdbx_strand_id
1 'polypeptide(L)' 'MAELERARSELAQAAEGAGVTAFHACTRKGTSSWEDDPAAVRALAAILRDYHADEAAPDGPRSADR' A
#
# COMPACT_ATOMS: atom_id res chain seq x y z
N MET A 1 17.49 10.67 0.60
CA MET A 1 17.37 9.63 -0.46
C MET A 1 17.25 8.22 0.12
N ALA A 2 18.14 7.79 1.03
CA ALA A 2 18.12 6.43 1.59
C ALA A 2 16.79 6.02 2.27
N GLU A 3 16.09 6.95 2.92
CA GLU A 3 14.80 6.65 3.56
C GLU A 3 13.66 6.40 2.56
N LEU A 4 13.69 7.08 1.41
CA LEU A 4 12.69 6.90 0.35
C LEU A 4 12.87 5.55 -0.33
N GLU A 5 14.12 5.17 -0.62
CA GLU A 5 14.42 3.85 -1.20
C GLU A 5 14.06 2.72 -0.25
N ARG A 6 14.32 2.89 1.05
CA ARG A 6 13.87 1.95 2.08
C ARG A 6 12.35 1.84 2.10
N ALA A 7 11.63 2.95 2.10
CA ALA A 7 10.17 2.97 2.06
C ALA A 7 9.62 2.28 0.79
N ARG A 8 10.23 2.50 -0.38
CA ARG A 8 9.85 1.83 -1.64
C ARG A 8 10.12 0.32 -1.59
N SER A 9 11.19 -0.10 -0.92
CA SER A 9 11.50 -1.53 -0.71
C SER A 9 10.48 -2.19 0.22
N GLU A 10 10.02 -1.49 1.26
CA GLU A 10 8.93 -1.96 2.14
C GLU A 10 7.59 -2.05 1.37
N LEU A 11 7.31 -1.06 0.51
CA LEU A 11 6.13 -1.07 -0.36
C LEU A 11 6.16 -2.24 -1.35
N ALA A 12 7.30 -2.53 -1.97
CA ALA A 12 7.45 -3.63 -2.92
C ALA A 12 7.16 -5.00 -2.25
N GLN A 13 7.72 -5.23 -1.05
CA GLN A 13 7.44 -6.46 -0.28
C GLN A 13 5.96 -6.59 0.09
N ALA A 14 5.34 -5.49 0.51
CA ALA A 14 3.90 -5.47 0.81
C ALA A 14 3.05 -5.72 -0.45
N ALA A 15 3.47 -5.22 -1.61
CA ALA A 15 2.82 -5.42 -2.88
C ALA A 15 2.88 -6.87 -3.35
N GLU A 16 4.04 -7.52 -3.22
CA GLU A 16 4.21 -8.94 -3.54
C GLU A 16 3.30 -9.81 -2.67
N GLY A 17 3.22 -9.51 -1.36
CA GLY A 17 2.29 -10.20 -0.44
C GLY A 17 0.83 -10.01 -0.84
N ALA A 18 0.45 -8.81 -1.27
CA ALA A 18 -0.91 -8.47 -1.69
C ALA A 18 -1.25 -8.81 -3.16
N GLY A 19 -0.33 -9.40 -3.93
CA GLY A 19 -0.53 -9.71 -5.35
C GLY A 19 -0.61 -8.49 -6.28
N VAL A 20 -0.15 -7.32 -5.84
CA VAL A 20 -0.15 -6.08 -6.62
C VAL A 20 1.08 -6.03 -7.53
N THR A 21 0.86 -5.95 -8.85
CA THR A 21 1.94 -6.02 -9.85
C THR A 21 2.49 -4.68 -10.29
N ALA A 22 1.75 -3.58 -10.07
CA ALA A 22 2.15 -2.24 -10.48
C ALA A 22 1.48 -1.15 -9.65
N PHE A 23 2.23 -0.08 -9.38
CA PHE A 23 1.71 1.16 -8.81
C PHE A 23 1.82 2.28 -9.85
N HIS A 24 0.82 3.14 -9.91
CA HIS A 24 0.90 4.35 -10.72
C HIS A 24 0.51 5.56 -9.86
N ALA A 25 1.42 6.52 -9.73
CA ALA A 25 1.08 7.76 -9.08
C ALA A 25 0.42 8.72 -10.06
N CYS A 26 -0.88 8.89 -9.87
CA CYS A 26 -1.61 9.94 -10.55
C CYS A 26 -1.26 11.28 -9.90
N THR A 27 -0.46 12.10 -10.58
CA THR A 27 -0.24 13.48 -10.18
C THR A 27 -1.42 14.33 -10.69
N ARG A 28 -2.24 14.84 -9.77
CA ARG A 28 -3.18 15.92 -10.11
C ARG A 28 -2.36 17.22 -10.12
N LYS A 29 -2.39 17.95 -11.24
CA LYS A 29 -1.58 19.17 -11.52
C LYS A 29 -1.29 19.98 -10.24
N GLY A 30 -0.01 20.05 -9.87
CA GLY A 30 0.49 20.88 -8.76
C GLY A 30 0.75 20.14 -7.44
N THR A 31 0.38 18.87 -7.32
CA THR A 31 0.67 18.06 -6.12
C THR A 31 1.83 17.11 -6.37
N SER A 32 2.81 17.10 -5.45
CA SER A 32 3.92 16.13 -5.46
C SER A 32 3.37 14.70 -5.52
N SER A 33 3.99 13.86 -6.36
CA SER A 33 3.67 12.43 -6.40
C SER A 33 3.88 11.83 -5.02
N TRP A 34 2.98 10.96 -4.57
CA TRP A 34 3.15 10.22 -3.33
C TRP A 34 4.44 9.39 -3.34
N GLU A 35 4.96 9.05 -4.51
CA GLU A 35 6.20 8.29 -4.67
C GLU A 35 7.46 9.04 -4.24
N ASP A 36 7.40 10.37 -4.10
CA ASP A 36 8.54 11.20 -3.67
C ASP A 36 8.53 11.46 -2.15
N ASP A 37 7.41 11.20 -1.48
CA ASP A 37 7.25 11.40 -0.04
C ASP A 37 7.42 10.06 0.72
N PRO A 38 8.47 9.89 1.55
CA PRO A 38 8.73 8.63 2.23
C PRO A 38 7.64 8.25 3.24
N ALA A 39 6.92 9.22 3.81
CA ALA A 39 5.82 8.93 4.73
C ALA A 39 4.59 8.41 3.98
N ALA A 40 4.27 8.99 2.82
CA ALA A 40 3.20 8.54 1.93
C ALA A 40 3.48 7.12 1.39
N VAL A 41 4.71 6.83 0.96
CA VAL A 41 5.11 5.49 0.52
C VAL A 41 4.94 4.47 1.65
N ARG A 42 5.36 4.79 2.89
CA ARG A 42 5.15 3.90 4.05
C ARG A 42 3.68 3.71 4.40
N ALA A 43 2.85 4.75 4.28
CA ALA A 43 1.42 4.65 4.51
C ALA A 43 0.77 3.67 3.53
N LEU A 44 1.13 3.73 2.23
CA LEU A 44 0.65 2.77 1.23
C LEU A 44 1.11 1.33 1.53
N ALA A 45 2.36 1.16 1.96
CA ALA A 45 2.87 -0.15 2.37
C ALA A 45 2.11 -0.71 3.59
N ALA A 46 1.64 0.15 4.50
CA ALA A 46 0.80 -0.27 5.62
C ALA A 46 -0.61 -0.69 5.15
N ILE A 47 -1.22 0.09 4.26
CA ILE A 47 -2.53 -0.21 3.68
C ILE A 47 -2.52 -1.56 2.94
N LEU A 48 -1.47 -1.85 2.16
CA LEU A 48 -1.35 -3.13 1.45
C LEU A 48 -1.22 -4.33 2.40
N ARG A 49 -0.47 -4.15 3.50
CA ARG A 49 -0.35 -5.19 4.53
C ARG A 49 -1.68 -5.45 5.22
N ASP A 50 -2.44 -4.39 5.50
CA ASP A 50 -3.77 -4.47 6.08
C ASP A 50 -4.75 -5.17 5.14
N TYR A 51 -4.76 -4.79 3.85
CA TYR A 51 -5.56 -5.44 2.81
C TYR A 51 -5.25 -6.94 2.67
N HIS A 52 -3.97 -7.30 2.63
CA HIS A 52 -3.59 -8.71 2.58
C HIS A 52 -3.97 -9.46 3.86
N ALA A 53 -3.88 -8.82 5.02
CA ALA A 53 -4.29 -9.42 6.29
C ALA A 53 -5.83 -9.62 6.38
N ASP A 54 -6.62 -8.70 5.83
CA ASP A 54 -8.07 -8.82 5.70
C ASP A 54 -8.47 -9.93 4.72
N GLU A 55 -7.79 -10.04 3.57
CA GLU A 55 -8.04 -11.11 2.59
C GLU A 55 -7.56 -12.49 3.08
N ALA A 56 -6.46 -12.53 3.85
CA ALA A 56 -5.95 -13.75 4.46
C ALA A 56 -6.71 -14.16 5.74
N ALA A 57 -7.58 -13.29 6.27
CA ALA A 57 -8.50 -13.68 7.32
C ALA A 57 -9.49 -14.70 6.74
N PRO A 58 -9.60 -15.92 7.31
CA PRO A 58 -10.68 -16.82 6.92
C PRO A 58 -11.98 -16.09 7.18
N ASP A 59 -12.89 -16.07 6.20
CA ASP A 59 -14.24 -15.47 6.26
C ASP A 59 -14.88 -15.73 7.64
N GLY A 60 -14.62 -14.81 8.58
CA GLY A 60 -15.36 -14.68 9.81
C GLY A 60 -16.65 -14.03 9.38
N PRO A 61 -17.80 -14.62 9.71
CA PRO A 61 -19.02 -14.47 8.94
C PRO A 61 -19.24 -13.01 8.64
N ARG A 62 -19.26 -12.69 7.34
CA ARG A 62 -19.80 -11.45 6.80
C ARG A 62 -21.09 -11.15 7.55
N SER A 63 -20.99 -10.26 8.55
CA SER A 63 -22.15 -9.67 9.19
C SER A 63 -22.79 -8.78 8.12
N ALA A 64 -23.60 -9.44 7.30
CA ALA A 64 -24.75 -8.84 6.68
C ALA A 64 -25.64 -8.36 7.82
N ASP A 65 -25.44 -7.13 8.29
CA ASP A 65 -26.47 -6.39 8.98
C ASP A 65 -26.68 -5.05 8.28
N ARG A 66 -27.64 -5.12 7.35
CA ARG A 66 -28.67 -4.15 7.00
C ARG A 66 -28.36 -2.65 7.11
#